data_AF-A0A2E7QXK3-F1
#
_entry.id   AF-A0A2E7QXK3-F1
#
_cell.length_a   1.000
_cell.length_b   1.000
_cell.length_c   1.000
_cell.angle_alpha   90.00
_cell.angle_beta   90.00
_cell.angle_gamma   90.00
#
_symmetry.space_group_name_H-M   'P 1'
#
loop_
_entity.id
_entity.type
_entity.pdbx_description
1 polymer ?
#
loop_
_entity_poly.entity_id
_entity_poly.type
_entity_poly.pdbx_seq_one_letter_code
_entity_poly.pdbx_strand_id
1 'polypeptide(L)'
;MSISASQNRWLEKLVKLLATLQGVQQESDKNGSITLTINYNGKLDKIILTTLVSDIRDQKNQYSQVRNTLTKLGIEEGKKLVPAKRSRNPMTPEMVAARAAQQKEFDAWQEAWKIIRQAEMSLDREYEISIMKDYY
;
A
#
# COMPACT_ATOMS: atom_id res chain seq x y z
N MET A 1 -13.37 -1.65 21.13
CA MET A 1 -13.83 -2.81 20.33
C MET A 1 -12.61 -3.66 20.00
N SER A 2 -12.71 -4.98 20.02
CA SER A 2 -11.56 -5.85 19.75
C SER A 2 -11.27 -5.95 18.25
N ILE A 3 -9.98 -5.98 17.89
CA ILE A 3 -9.50 -6.18 16.52
C ILE A 3 -10.12 -7.44 15.92
N SER A 4 -10.68 -7.34 14.71
CA SER A 4 -11.03 -8.55 13.95
C SER A 4 -9.73 -9.16 13.40
N ALA A 5 -9.58 -10.48 13.48
CA ALA A 5 -8.43 -11.18 12.90
C ALA A 5 -8.25 -10.89 11.40
N SER A 6 -9.30 -10.42 10.73
CA SER A 6 -9.31 -9.99 9.34
C SER A 6 -8.50 -8.70 9.11
N GLN A 7 -8.52 -7.74 10.03
CA GLN A 7 -7.81 -6.46 9.87
C GLN A 7 -6.29 -6.61 9.98
N ASN A 8 -5.85 -7.46 10.91
CA ASN A 8 -4.43 -7.81 11.01
C ASN A 8 -3.93 -8.50 9.73
N ARG A 9 -4.76 -9.36 9.10
CA ARG A 9 -4.43 -10.01 7.83
C ARG A 9 -4.28 -9.02 6.69
N TRP A 10 -5.11 -7.97 6.62
CA TRP A 10 -4.99 -6.94 5.59
C TRP A 10 -3.70 -6.13 5.74
N LEU A 11 -3.37 -5.71 6.95
CA LEU A 11 -2.13 -4.97 7.23
C LEU A 11 -0.90 -5.82 6.94
N GLU A 12 -0.88 -7.09 7.39
CA GLU A 12 0.20 -8.01 7.08
C GLU A 12 0.38 -8.23 5.57
N LYS A 13 -0.73 -8.39 4.83
CA LYS A 13 -0.69 -8.57 3.38
C LYS A 13 -0.12 -7.33 2.70
N LEU A 14 -0.55 -6.14 3.12
CA LEU A 14 -0.06 -4.87 2.60
C LEU A 14 1.44 -4.71 2.86
N VAL A 15 1.89 -4.91 4.09
CA VAL A 15 3.31 -4.79 4.46
C VAL A 15 4.17 -5.79 3.69
N LYS A 16 3.74 -7.06 3.61
CA LYS A 16 4.44 -8.08 2.82
C LYS A 16 4.58 -7.69 1.36
N LEU A 17 3.51 -7.18 0.74
CA LEU A 17 3.58 -6.72 -0.64
C LEU A 17 4.54 -5.53 -0.78
N LEU A 18 4.40 -4.49 0.06
CA LEU A 18 5.25 -3.30 0.00
C LEU A 18 6.73 -3.64 0.21
N ALA A 19 7.06 -4.58 1.09
CA ALA A 19 8.44 -4.98 1.34
C ALA A 19 9.10 -5.68 0.13
N THR A 20 8.31 -6.20 -0.81
CA THR A 20 8.83 -6.78 -2.07
C THR A 20 9.04 -5.76 -3.18
N LEU A 21 8.54 -4.53 -3.01
CA LEU A 21 8.62 -3.49 -4.03
C LEU A 21 10.02 -2.87 -4.06
N GLN A 22 10.48 -2.59 -5.28
CA GLN A 22 11.73 -1.88 -5.47
C GLN A 22 11.64 -0.47 -4.88
N GLY A 23 12.67 -0.05 -4.15
CA GLY A 23 12.71 1.26 -3.51
C GLY A 23 11.99 1.33 -2.16
N VAL A 24 11.44 0.22 -1.64
CA VAL A 24 10.89 0.14 -0.29
C VAL A 24 11.91 -0.50 0.65
N GLN A 25 12.15 0.14 1.79
CA GLN A 25 12.95 -0.38 2.90
C GLN A 25 12.07 -0.53 4.13
N GLN A 26 12.08 -1.72 4.73
CA GLN A 26 11.33 -2.03 5.94
C GLN A 26 12.27 -2.11 7.15
N GLU A 27 11.93 -1.37 8.20
CA GLU A 27 12.53 -1.47 9.52
C GLU A 27 11.44 -1.86 10.51
N SER A 28 11.69 -2.85 11.35
CA SER A 28 10.75 -3.28 12.40
C SER A 28 11.35 -3.01 13.76
N ASP A 29 10.62 -2.31 14.62
CA ASP A 29 11.02 -2.04 16.00
C ASP A 29 10.52 -3.16 16.94
N LYS A 30 11.23 -3.36 18.05
CA LYS A 30 10.87 -4.33 19.10
C LYS A 30 9.49 -4.07 19.71
N ASN A 31 8.99 -2.84 19.57
CA ASN A 31 7.69 -2.40 20.08
C ASN A 31 6.50 -2.77 19.16
N GLY A 32 6.72 -3.50 18.07
CA GLY A 32 5.65 -3.87 17.12
C GLY A 32 5.30 -2.77 16.12
N SER A 33 6.13 -1.74 16.01
CA SER A 33 6.03 -0.72 14.95
C SER A 33 6.85 -1.13 13.73
N ILE A 34 6.29 -0.88 12.55
CA ILE A 34 6.91 -1.13 11.25
C ILE A 34 7.07 0.22 10.55
N THR A 35 8.30 0.59 10.23
CA THR A 35 8.60 1.77 9.43
C THR A 35 8.91 1.34 8.00
N LEU A 36 8.17 1.87 7.04
CA LEU A 36 8.41 1.70 5.62
C LEU A 36 8.95 3.00 5.04
N THR A 37 10.19 2.98 4.55
CA THR A 37 10.75 4.08 3.77
C THR A 37 10.57 3.78 2.29
N ILE A 38 9.86 4.63 1.56
CA ILE A 38 9.57 4.45 0.14
C ILE A 38 10.32 5.51 -0.65
N ASN A 39 11.16 5.07 -1.58
CA ASN A 39 11.78 5.89 -2.61
C ASN A 39 11.14 5.57 -3.96
N TYR A 40 10.42 6.54 -4.52
CA TYR A 40 9.72 6.39 -5.80
C TYR A 40 9.93 7.63 -6.68
N ASN A 41 10.41 7.43 -7.91
CA ASN A 41 10.74 8.52 -8.85
C ASN A 41 11.60 9.64 -8.25
N GLY A 42 12.57 9.28 -7.39
CA GLY A 42 13.46 10.23 -6.72
C GLY A 42 12.82 11.01 -5.56
N LYS A 43 11.56 10.74 -5.23
CA LYS A 43 10.90 11.24 -4.02
C LYS A 43 11.01 10.19 -2.92
N LEU A 44 11.30 10.65 -1.70
CA LEU A 44 11.39 9.79 -0.53
C LEU A 44 10.36 10.22 0.50
N ASP A 45 9.63 9.25 1.03
CA ASP A 45 8.73 9.46 2.16
C ASP A 45 8.66 8.23 3.06
N LYS A 46 8.18 8.42 4.30
CA LYS A 46 8.14 7.39 5.33
C LYS A 46 6.72 7.16 5.81
N ILE A 47 6.41 5.89 6.08
CA ILE A 47 5.16 5.44 6.69
C ILE A 47 5.52 4.72 7.97
N ILE A 48 4.87 5.09 9.07
CA ILE A 48 5.00 4.40 10.35
C ILE A 48 3.69 3.69 10.60
N LEU A 49 3.76 2.37 10.71
CA LEU A 49 2.64 1.48 10.99
C LEU A 49 2.86 0.85 12.35
N THR A 50 1.78 0.58 13.06
CA THR A 50 1.78 -0.11 14.35
C THR A 50 0.92 -1.35 14.19
N THR A 51 1.45 -2.52 14.54
CA THR A 51 0.72 -3.79 14.39
C THR A 51 -0.27 -4.04 15.52
N LEU A 52 -0.12 -3.32 16.64
CA LEU A 52 -0.93 -3.46 17.85
C LEU A 52 -1.98 -2.35 17.99
N VAL A 53 -2.70 -2.05 16.91
CA VAL A 53 -3.77 -1.05 16.95
C VAL A 53 -5.11 -1.70 17.25
N SER A 54 -5.65 -1.42 18.44
CA SER A 54 -6.92 -1.99 18.92
C SER A 54 -8.16 -1.20 18.52
N ASP A 55 -8.03 0.07 18.13
CA ASP A 55 -9.15 0.92 17.73
C ASP A 55 -9.33 0.95 16.20
N ILE A 56 -10.56 0.72 15.73
CA ILE A 56 -10.96 0.82 14.32
C ILE A 56 -10.63 2.21 13.74
N ARG A 57 -10.78 3.28 14.54
CA ARG A 57 -10.46 4.65 14.11
C ARG A 57 -8.97 4.81 13.82
N ASP A 58 -8.13 4.24 14.66
CA ASP A 58 -6.67 4.28 14.48
C ASP A 58 -6.24 3.45 13.27
N GLN A 59 -6.89 2.32 13.02
CA GLN A 59 -6.65 1.52 11.80
C GLN A 59 -7.04 2.28 10.53
N LYS A 60 -8.20 2.96 10.54
CA LYS A 60 -8.60 3.85 9.45
C LYS A 60 -7.58 4.97 9.20
N ASN A 61 -7.08 5.57 10.29
CA ASN A 61 -6.04 6.60 10.20
C ASN A 61 -4.75 6.06 9.58
N GLN A 62 -4.32 4.83 9.94
CA GLN A 62 -3.15 4.20 9.33
C GLN A 62 -3.31 3.97 7.83
N TYR A 63 -4.43 3.39 7.38
CA TYR A 63 -4.66 3.18 5.95
C TYR A 63 -4.74 4.51 5.19
N SER A 64 -5.39 5.53 5.77
CA SER A 64 -5.41 6.89 5.22
C SER A 64 -4.00 7.49 5.12
N GLN A 65 -3.15 7.30 6.13
CA GLN A 65 -1.76 7.74 6.10
C GLN A 65 -0.98 7.06 4.97
N VAL A 66 -1.10 5.73 4.83
CA VAL A 66 -0.48 5.00 3.71
C VAL A 66 -0.93 5.60 2.37
N ARG A 67 -2.25 5.75 2.21
CA ARG A 67 -2.87 6.30 1.00
C ARG A 67 -2.32 7.68 0.63
N ASN A 68 -2.28 8.58 1.61
CA ASN A 68 -1.81 9.95 1.43
C ASN A 68 -0.32 9.97 1.08
N THR A 69 0.51 9.13 1.71
CA THR A 69 1.94 9.01 1.39
C THR A 69 2.15 8.51 -0.04
N LEU A 70 1.45 7.44 -0.45
CA LEU A 70 1.53 6.94 -1.83
C LEU A 70 1.12 8.00 -2.85
N THR A 71 0.03 8.72 -2.58
CA THR A 71 -0.43 9.83 -3.43
C THR A 71 0.60 10.94 -3.52
N LYS A 72 1.25 11.32 -2.40
CA LYS A 72 2.30 12.35 -2.37
C LYS A 72 3.54 11.95 -3.16
N LEU A 73 3.87 10.66 -3.17
CA LEU A 73 4.91 10.07 -4.01
C LEU A 73 4.52 10.02 -5.51
N GLY A 74 3.25 10.28 -5.85
CA GLY A 74 2.71 10.26 -7.21
C GLY A 74 2.19 8.89 -7.65
N ILE A 75 2.18 7.92 -6.74
CA ILE A 75 1.64 6.58 -6.92
C ILE A 75 0.14 6.66 -6.68
N GLU A 76 -0.64 6.91 -7.73
CA GLU A 76 -2.10 7.07 -7.64
C GLU A 76 -2.85 5.81 -8.08
N GLU A 77 -3.98 5.54 -7.41
CA GLU A 77 -4.90 4.46 -7.76
C GLU A 77 -5.47 4.66 -9.17
N GLY A 78 -5.54 3.58 -9.96
CA GLY A 78 -6.26 3.57 -11.22
C GLY A 78 -5.57 4.35 -12.35
N LYS A 79 -4.35 4.85 -12.12
CA LYS A 79 -3.52 5.39 -13.22
C LYS A 79 -3.29 4.32 -14.27
N LYS A 80 -3.03 4.76 -15.49
CA LYS A 80 -2.49 3.89 -16.55
C LYS A 80 -1.00 4.13 -16.63
N LEU A 81 -0.22 3.07 -16.78
CA LEU A 81 1.18 3.20 -17.12
C LEU A 81 1.29 3.92 -18.47
N VAL A 82 1.99 5.04 -18.51
CA VAL A 82 2.31 5.76 -19.74
C VAL A 82 3.75 5.40 -20.11
N PRO A 83 3.96 4.42 -21.01
CA PRO A 83 5.31 4.04 -21.40
C PRO A 83 5.97 5.15 -22.21
N ALA A 84 7.30 5.27 -22.10
CA ALA A 84 8.07 6.20 -22.92
C ALA A 84 7.83 5.94 -24.43
N LYS A 85 7.76 7.03 -25.20
CA LYS A 85 7.53 7.01 -26.66
C LYS A 85 8.54 6.06 -27.30
N ARG A 86 8.06 5.17 -28.17
CA ARG A 86 8.94 4.23 -28.90
C ARG A 86 9.91 5.05 -29.76
N SER A 87 11.20 4.77 -29.60
CA SER A 87 12.21 5.22 -30.55
C SER A 87 11.94 4.56 -31.91
N ARG A 88 12.38 5.20 -33.00
CA ARG A 88 12.35 4.59 -34.35
C ARG A 88 13.32 3.41 -34.45
N ASN A 89 14.27 3.28 -33.53
CA ASN A 89 15.19 2.16 -33.49
C ASN A 89 14.48 0.89 -32.99
N PRO A 90 14.82 -0.29 -33.54
CA PRO A 90 14.32 -1.56 -33.04
C PRO A 90 14.68 -1.73 -31.56
N MET A 91 13.73 -2.25 -30.77
CA MET A 91 13.98 -2.55 -29.36
C MET A 91 14.97 -3.69 -29.22
N THR A 92 16.02 -3.49 -28.43
CA THR A 92 16.89 -4.58 -28.00
C THR A 92 16.15 -5.46 -26.99
N PRO A 93 16.57 -6.73 -26.79
CA PRO A 93 16.01 -7.59 -25.75
C PRO A 93 16.06 -6.95 -24.35
N GLU A 94 17.11 -6.19 -24.06
CA GLU A 94 17.26 -5.45 -22.80
C GLU A 94 16.15 -4.39 -22.62
N MET A 95 15.82 -3.65 -23.68
CA MET A 95 14.72 -2.67 -23.64
C MET A 95 13.36 -3.35 -23.41
N VAL A 96 13.15 -4.55 -23.97
CA VAL A 96 11.93 -5.33 -23.78
C VAL A 96 11.83 -5.78 -22.32
N ALA A 97 12.91 -6.33 -21.77
CA ALA A 97 12.98 -6.74 -20.37
C ALA A 97 12.75 -5.56 -19.42
N ALA A 98 13.36 -4.40 -19.69
CA ALA A 98 13.17 -3.20 -18.89
C ALA A 98 11.72 -2.71 -18.90
N ARG A 99 11.03 -2.74 -20.06
CA ARG A 99 9.60 -2.42 -20.12
C ARG A 99 8.74 -3.40 -19.35
N ALA A 100 9.03 -4.70 -19.45
CA ALA A 100 8.30 -5.72 -18.70
C ALA A 100 8.49 -5.55 -17.19
N ALA A 101 9.70 -5.20 -16.74
CA ALA A 101 9.97 -4.88 -15.33
C ALA A 101 9.18 -3.66 -14.86
N GLN A 102 9.18 -2.57 -15.64
CA GLN A 102 8.38 -1.37 -15.33
C GLN A 102 6.89 -1.66 -15.23
N GLN A 103 6.34 -2.50 -16.12
CA GLN A 103 4.94 -2.90 -16.05
C GLN A 103 4.65 -3.72 -14.79
N LYS A 104 5.49 -4.69 -14.46
CA LYS A 104 5.34 -5.50 -13.23
C LYS A 104 5.40 -4.65 -11.97
N GLU A 105 6.33 -3.70 -11.91
CA GLU A 105 6.44 -2.76 -10.79
C GLU A 105 5.17 -1.90 -10.67
N PHE A 106 4.70 -1.35 -11.78
CA PHE A 106 3.46 -0.58 -11.83
C PHE A 106 2.25 -1.39 -11.33
N ASP A 107 2.11 -2.63 -11.80
CA ASP A 107 1.01 -3.51 -11.43
C ASP A 107 1.05 -3.86 -9.94
N ALA A 108 2.24 -4.06 -9.37
CA ALA A 108 2.41 -4.34 -7.95
C ALA A 108 2.04 -3.13 -7.07
N TRP A 109 2.35 -1.90 -7.51
CA TRP A 109 1.86 -0.69 -6.86
C TRP A 109 0.33 -0.58 -6.93
N GLN A 110 -0.29 -0.93 -8.06
CA GLN A 110 -1.75 -0.96 -8.19
C GLN A 110 -2.38 -2.05 -7.31
N GLU A 111 -1.70 -3.17 -7.11
CA GLU A 111 -2.16 -4.21 -6.17
C GLU A 111 -2.12 -3.72 -4.72
N ALA A 112 -1.08 -2.98 -4.32
CA ALA A 112 -1.03 -2.35 -2.99
C ALA A 112 -2.23 -1.41 -2.76
N TRP A 113 -2.59 -0.63 -3.77
CA TRP A 113 -3.79 0.22 -3.75
C TRP A 113 -5.08 -0.57 -3.60
N LYS A 114 -5.22 -1.69 -4.32
CA LYS A 114 -6.39 -2.58 -4.18
C LYS A 114 -6.51 -3.13 -2.75
N ILE A 115 -5.40 -3.51 -2.13
CA ILE A 115 -5.38 -4.01 -0.74
C ILE A 115 -5.81 -2.91 0.22
N ILE A 116 -5.27 -1.69 0.08
CA ILE A 116 -5.66 -0.54 0.92
C ILE A 116 -7.16 -0.31 0.83
N ARG A 117 -7.71 -0.26 -0.39
CA ARG A 117 -9.15 -0.04 -0.61
C ARG A 117 -10.02 -1.14 -0.02
N GLN A 118 -9.61 -2.40 -0.16
CA GLN A 118 -10.32 -3.54 0.44
C GLN A 118 -10.29 -3.48 1.96
N ALA A 119 -9.16 -3.08 2.55
CA ALA A 119 -9.04 -2.91 3.99
C ALA A 119 -9.91 -1.76 4.51
N GLU A 120 -9.89 -0.60 3.86
CA GLU A 120 -10.74 0.55 4.19
C GLU A 120 -12.23 0.17 4.12
N MET A 121 -12.68 -0.46 3.04
CA MET A 121 -14.07 -0.93 2.91
C MET A 121 -14.46 -1.96 3.98
N SER A 122 -13.53 -2.85 4.34
CA SER A 122 -13.76 -3.83 5.41
C SER A 122 -13.90 -3.14 6.77
N LEU A 123 -13.10 -2.10 7.04
CA LEU A 123 -13.17 -1.32 8.27
C LEU A 123 -14.44 -0.48 8.36
N ASP A 124 -14.89 0.10 7.25
CA ASP A 124 -16.16 0.83 7.19
C ASP A 124 -17.33 -0.07 7.59
N ARG A 125 -17.39 -1.28 7.02
CA ARG A 125 -18.41 -2.27 7.35
C ARG A 125 -18.36 -2.72 8.81
N GLU A 126 -17.16 -2.97 9.34
CA GLU A 126 -17.00 -3.35 10.76
C GLU A 126 -17.44 -2.22 11.70
N TYR A 127 -17.15 -0.97 11.34
CA TYR A 127 -17.58 0.21 12.09
C TYR A 127 -19.10 0.40 12.08
N GLU A 128 -19.75 0.19 10.94
CA GLU A 128 -21.21 0.25 10.85
C GLU A 128 -21.88 -0.82 11.71
N ILE A 129 -21.39 -2.06 11.63
CA ILE A 129 -21.90 -3.17 12.46
C ILE A 129 -21.72 -2.87 13.94
N SER A 130 -20.59 -2.26 14.32
CA SER A 130 -20.32 -2.00 15.72
C SER A 130 -21.21 -0.90 16.30
N ILE A 131 -21.49 0.15 15.52
CA ILE A 131 -22.49 1.15 15.87
C ILE A 131 -23.85 0.48 16.07
N MET A 132 -24.27 -0.40 15.15
CA MET A 132 -25.58 -1.07 15.24
C MET A 132 -25.73 -1.95 16.48
N LYS A 133 -24.64 -2.59 16.96
CA LYS A 133 -24.66 -3.42 18.18
C LYS A 133 -24.83 -2.62 19.46
N ASP A 134 -24.39 -1.37 19.48
CA ASP A 134 -24.55 -0.51 20.67
C ASP A 134 -25.99 0.01 20.82
N TYR A 135 -26.86 -0.17 19.81
CA TYR A 135 -28.27 0.24 19.83
C TYR A 135 -29.26 -0.85 20.27
N TYR A 136 -28.80 -2.08 20.52
CA TYR A 136 -29.63 -3.23 20.94
C TYR A 136 -29.14 -3.81 22.27
#